data_AF-A0A958JJG6-F1
#
_entry.id   AF-A0A958JJG6-F1
#
_cell.length_a   1.000
_cell.length_b   1.000
_cell.length_c   1.000
_cell.angle_alpha   90.00
_cell.angle_beta   90.00
_cell.angle_gamma   90.00
#
_symmetry.space_group_name_H-M   'P 1'
#
loop_
_entity.id
_entity.type
_entity.pdbx_description
1 polymer ?
#
loop_
_entity_poly.entity_id
_entity_poly.type
_entity_poly.pdbx_seq_one_letter_code
_entity_poly.pdbx_strand_id
1 'polypeptide(L)' 'MEFDILSKRVLDASIKVHTVLGPGLFEEVYKVALKHELTRSGVKALSEVVLPVTYDGIELQLGYRIDLL' A
#
# COMPACT_ATOMS: atom_id res chain seq x y z
N MET A 1 24.85 0.58 5.24
CA MET A 1 23.46 0.26 5.67
C MET A 1 22.95 -0.84 4.77
N GLU A 2 22.75 -2.02 5.32
CA GLU A 2 22.13 -3.13 4.59
C GLU A 2 20.61 -2.91 4.66
N PHE A 3 19.99 -2.57 3.53
CA PHE A 3 18.54 -2.51 3.46
C PHE A 3 18.01 -3.94 3.33
N ASP A 4 17.04 -4.30 4.16
CA ASP A 4 16.27 -5.52 3.98
C ASP A 4 15.78 -5.62 2.52
N ILE A 5 15.89 -6.82 1.93
CA ILE A 5 15.48 -7.12 0.56
C ILE A 5 14.03 -6.69 0.34
N LEU A 6 13.18 -6.82 1.36
CA LEU A 6 11.80 -6.36 1.31
C LEU A 6 11.71 -4.83 1.15
N SER A 7 12.40 -4.07 2.00
CA SER A 7 12.44 -2.61 1.94
C SER A 7 12.93 -2.11 0.59
N LYS A 8 13.95 -2.78 0.01
CA LYS A 8 14.43 -2.46 -1.33
C LYS A 8 13.34 -2.63 -2.39
N ARG A 9 12.61 -3.76 -2.38
CA ARG A 9 11.52 -4.02 -3.34
C ARG A 9 10.40 -3.00 -3.23
N VAL A 10 10.02 -2.62 -2.01
CA VAL A 10 8.99 -1.61 -1.78
C VAL A 10 9.42 -0.25 -2.30
N LEU A 11 10.68 0.13 -2.05
CA LEU A 11 11.24 1.39 -2.53
C LEU A 11 11.33 1.43 -4.06
N ASP A 12 11.86 0.38 -4.68
CA ASP A 12 11.98 0.26 -6.13
C ASP A 12 10.59 0.35 -6.81
N ALA A 13 9.57 -0.32 -6.25
CA ALA A 13 8.20 -0.23 -6.72
C ALA A 13 7.64 1.20 -6.62
N SER A 14 7.81 1.85 -5.48
CA SER A 14 7.34 3.23 -5.24
C SER A 14 8.00 4.23 -6.19
N ILE A 15 9.32 4.14 -6.37
CA ILE A 15 10.08 5.00 -7.28
C ILE A 15 9.60 4.79 -8.72
N LYS A 16 9.41 3.54 -9.14
CA LYS A 16 8.94 3.24 -10.49
C LYS A 16 7.56 3.81 -10.76
N VAL A 17 6.61 3.64 -9.82
CA VAL A 17 5.26 4.22 -9.94
C VAL A 17 5.33 5.74 -10.08
N HIS A 18 6.09 6.42 -9.23
CA HIS A 18 6.24 7.88 -9.30
C HIS A 18 6.90 8.33 -10.62
N THR A 19 7.92 7.60 -11.08
CA THR A 19 8.66 7.93 -12.31
C THR A 19 7.78 7.79 -13.55
N VAL A 20 6.94 6.76 -13.59
CA VAL A 20 6.07 6.47 -14.75
C VAL A 20 4.83 7.37 -14.77
N LEU A 21 4.19 7.57 -13.62
CA LEU A 21 2.92 8.30 -13.55
C LEU A 21 3.10 9.80 -13.35
N GLY A 22 4.21 10.23 -12.74
CA GLY A 22 4.37 11.62 -12.29
C GLY A 22 3.36 12.01 -11.20
N PRO A 23 3.36 13.28 -10.76
CA PRO A 23 2.37 13.83 -9.83
C PRO A 23 1.07 14.26 -10.55
N GLY A 24 -0.02 14.44 -9.78
CA GLY A 24 -1.25 15.09 -10.26
C GLY A 24 -2.42 14.15 -10.56
N LEU A 25 -2.29 12.85 -10.28
CA LEU A 25 -3.37 11.88 -10.41
C LEU A 25 -4.10 11.67 -9.09
N PHE A 26 -5.28 11.02 -9.15
CA PHE A 26 -6.00 10.61 -7.95
C PHE A 26 -5.25 9.50 -7.20
N GLU A 27 -5.40 9.49 -5.89
CA GLU A 27 -4.80 8.51 -4.98
C GLU A 27 -5.08 7.05 -5.40
N GLU A 28 -6.30 6.76 -5.84
CA GLU A 28 -6.69 5.42 -6.30
C GLU A 28 -5.80 4.90 -7.42
N VAL A 29 -5.31 5.78 -8.30
CA VAL A 29 -4.41 5.41 -9.40
C VAL A 29 -3.06 4.94 -8.85
N TYR A 30 -2.49 5.66 -7.88
CA TYR A 30 -1.23 5.27 -7.25
C TYR A 30 -1.37 3.99 -6.44
N LYS A 31 -2.47 3.81 -5.72
CA LYS A 31 -2.77 2.59 -4.95
C LYS A 31 -2.81 1.35 -5.85
N VAL A 32 -3.53 1.41 -6.98
CA VAL A 32 -3.61 0.30 -7.94
C VAL A 32 -2.25 0.02 -8.58
N ALA A 33 -1.52 1.06 -9.00
CA ALA A 33 -0.20 0.91 -9.62
C ALA A 33 0.84 0.33 -8.65
N LEU A 34 0.86 0.81 -7.41
CA LEU A 34 1.80 0.33 -6.40
C LEU A 34 1.52 -1.12 -6.00
N LYS A 35 0.25 -1.49 -5.79
CA LYS A 35 -0.12 -2.89 -5.57
C LYS A 35 0.36 -3.80 -6.69
N HIS A 36 0.21 -3.37 -7.94
CA HIS A 36 0.68 -4.12 -9.11
C HIS A 36 2.20 -4.32 -9.07
N GLU A 37 2.98 -3.27 -8.85
CA GLU A 37 4.45 -3.36 -8.82
C GLU A 37 4.97 -4.18 -7.63
N LEU A 38 4.37 -4.02 -6.44
CA LEU A 38 4.68 -4.84 -5.27
C LEU A 38 4.43 -6.33 -5.56
N THR A 39 3.25 -6.67 -6.08
CA THR A 39 2.90 -8.06 -6.44
C THR A 39 3.86 -8.63 -7.49
N ARG A 40 4.19 -7.83 -8.51
CA ARG A 40 5.12 -8.23 -9.57
C ARG A 40 6.55 -8.45 -9.07
N SER A 41 6.97 -7.72 -8.02
CA SER A 41 8.26 -7.91 -7.35
C SER A 41 8.28 -9.08 -6.34
N GLY A 42 7.18 -9.83 -6.24
CA GLY A 42 7.03 -10.96 -5.33
C GLY A 42 6.68 -10.55 -3.89
N VAL A 43 6.31 -9.29 -3.66
CA VAL A 43 5.78 -8.82 -2.37
C VAL A 43 4.27 -9.03 -2.38
N LYS A 44 3.75 -9.81 -1.44
CA LYS A 44 2.30 -9.95 -1.27
C LYS A 44 1.75 -8.61 -0.77
N ALA A 45 0.79 -8.05 -1.51
CA ALA A 45 0.13 -6.80 -1.16
C ALA A 45 -1.39 -6.97 -1.29
N LEU A 46 -2.10 -6.69 -0.20
CA LEU A 46 -3.55 -6.56 -0.16
C LEU A 46 -3.92 -5.08 -0.24
N SER A 47 -5.15 -4.78 -0.65
CA SER A 47 -5.66 -3.40 -0.68
C SER A 47 -7.07 -3.36 -0.12
N GLU A 48 -7.47 -2.21 0.41
CA GLU A 48 -8.80 -2.00 0.98
C GLU A 48 -9.12 -2.98 2.12
N VAL A 49 -8.11 -3.33 2.92
CA VAL A 49 -8.28 -4.30 4.01
C VAL A 49 -9.04 -3.64 5.16
N VAL A 50 -10.19 -4.20 5.51
CA VAL A 50 -11.00 -3.70 6.63
C VAL A 50 -10.19 -3.76 7.92
N LEU A 51 -10.10 -2.62 8.61
CA LEU A 51 -9.43 -2.50 9.90
C LEU A 51 -10.48 -2.25 10.99
N PRO A 52 -10.92 -3.29 11.73
CA PRO A 52 -11.80 -3.11 12.86
C PRO A 52 -11.08 -2.36 13.97
N VAL A 53 -11.74 -1.34 14.54
CA VAL A 53 -11.21 -0.58 15.68
C VAL A 53 -12.06 -0.90 16.89
N THR A 54 -11.43 -1.42 17.93
CA THR A 54 -12.07 -1.64 19.23
C THR A 54 -11.63 -0.56 20.19
N TYR A 55 -12.58 0.10 20.85
CA TYR A 55 -12.32 1.07 21.91
C TYR A 55 -13.18 0.71 23.11
N ASP A 56 -12.59 0.54 24.29
CA ASP A 56 -13.31 0.21 25.53
C ASP A 56 -14.32 -0.95 25.39
N GLY A 57 -13.92 -2.01 24.69
CA GLY A 57 -14.76 -3.19 24.46
C GLY A 57 -15.89 -3.02 23.43
N ILE A 58 -16.06 -1.84 22.84
CA ILE A 58 -16.99 -1.61 21.72
C ILE A 58 -16.25 -1.60 20.38
N GLU A 59 -16.84 -2.28 19.38
CA GLU A 59 -16.36 -2.19 18.00
C GLU A 59 -16.90 -0.91 17.35
N LEU A 60 -15.99 -0.04 16.91
CA LEU A 60 -16.32 1.19 16.23
C LEU A 60 -16.59 0.89 14.74
N GLN A 61 -17.84 1.04 14.30
CA GLN A 61 -18.26 0.83 12.91
C GLN A 61 -17.87 2.01 12.00
N LEU A 62 -16.59 2.31 11.94
CA LEU A 62 -16.04 3.47 11.22
C LEU A 62 -15.73 3.19 9.75
N GLY A 63 -15.81 1.92 9.33
CA GLY A 63 -15.55 1.53 7.94
C GLY A 63 -14.10 1.75 7.49
N TYR A 64 -13.15 1.77 8.43
CA TYR A 64 -11.74 1.98 8.11
C TYR A 64 -11.18 0.87 7.22
N ARG A 65 -10.40 1.29 6.23
CA ARG A 65 -9.71 0.40 5.32
C ARG A 65 -8.26 0.84 5.19
N ILE A 66 -7.36 -0.14 5.24
CA ILE A 66 -5.95 0.04 4.93
C ILE A 66 -5.81 0.07 3.41
N ASP A 67 -5.21 1.12 2.88
CA ASP A 67 -4.96 1.26 1.45
C ASP A 67 -4.13 0.12 0.88
N LEU A 68 -3.02 -0.23 1.56
CA LEU A 68 -2.14 -1.35 1.22
C LEU A 68 -1.60 -2.05 2.48
N LEU A 69 -1.69 -3.39 2.54
CA LEU A 69 -1.15 -4.25 3.62
C LEU A 69 -0.26 -5.36 3.06
#